data_AF-A0A246TZS1-F1
#
_entry.id   AF-A0A246TZS1-F1
#
_cell.length_a   1.000
_cell.length_b   1.000
_cell.length_c   1.000
_cell.angle_alpha   90.00
_cell.angle_beta   90.00
_cell.angle_gamma   90.00
#
_symmetry.space_group_name_H-M   'P 1'
#
loop_
_entity.id
_entity.type
_entity.pdbx_description
1 polymer ?
#
loop_
_entity_poly.entity_id
_entity_poly.type
_entity_poly.pdbx_seq_one_letter_code
_entity_poly.pdbx_strand_id
1 'polypeptide(L)'
;MTEQEISYDAIIRTEIAIEILNQARAIVTARVYELEGTNPEAAEALRLRRRDLIAVQNSVAVADPQTVENLIALWGPRVKDESRFWAEF
;
A
#
# COMPACT_ATOMS: atom_id res chain seq x y z
N MET A 1 24.65 12.79 19.65
CA MET A 1 23.62 12.34 18.70
C MET A 1 22.42 13.23 18.91
N THR A 2 22.16 14.14 17.99
CA THR A 2 20.93 14.94 18.02
C THR A 2 19.79 14.04 17.55
N GLU A 3 18.93 13.62 18.47
CA GLU A 3 17.61 13.09 18.10
C GLU A 3 16.92 14.17 17.27
N GLN A 4 16.66 13.85 16.00
CA GLN A 4 15.89 14.72 15.14
C GLN A 4 14.45 14.67 15.65
N GLU A 5 13.92 15.81 16.10
CA GLU A 5 12.56 15.89 16.63
C GLU A 5 11.57 15.47 15.53
N ILE A 6 10.92 14.32 15.73
CA ILE A 6 9.88 13.83 14.82
C ILE A 6 8.70 14.78 14.93
N SER A 7 8.36 15.44 13.81
CA SER A 7 7.20 16.33 13.78
C SER A 7 5.90 15.52 13.84
N TYR A 8 4.87 16.10 14.45
CA TYR A 8 3.53 15.52 14.43
C TYR A 8 3.03 15.29 13.00
N ASP A 9 3.35 16.22 12.08
CA ASP A 9 3.03 16.08 10.66
C ASP A 9 3.66 14.81 10.06
N ALA A 10 4.93 14.51 10.34
CA ALA A 10 5.59 13.30 9.83
C ALA A 10 4.91 12.02 10.31
N ILE A 11 4.38 12.00 11.55
CA ILE A 11 3.60 10.87 12.08
C ILE A 11 2.31 10.73 11.27
N ILE A 12 1.54 11.81 11.12
CA ILE A 12 0.27 11.80 10.39
C ILE A 12 0.47 11.38 8.92
N ARG A 13 1.49 11.90 8.25
CA ARG A 13 1.81 11.51 6.88
C ARG A 13 2.15 10.02 6.79
N THR A 14 2.90 9.50 7.76
CA THR A 14 3.21 8.07 7.83
C THR A 14 1.95 7.20 7.98
N GLU A 15 1.03 7.60 8.88
CA GLU A 15 -0.25 6.92 9.05
C GLU A 15 -1.10 6.94 7.78
N ILE A 16 -1.13 8.07 7.05
CA ILE A 16 -1.81 8.18 5.76
C ILE A 16 -1.21 7.21 4.73
N ALA A 17 0.11 7.11 4.63
CA ALA A 17 0.77 6.18 3.72
C ALA A 17 0.42 4.72 4.04
N ILE A 18 0.43 4.36 5.33
CA ILE A 18 0.05 3.02 5.80
C ILE A 18 -1.41 2.72 5.46
N GLU A 19 -2.32 3.67 5.67
CA GLU A 19 -3.73 3.49 5.36
C GLU A 19 -3.98 3.32 3.86
N ILE A 20 -3.29 4.08 3.01
CA ILE A 20 -3.34 3.89 1.55
C ILE A 20 -2.88 2.49 1.16
N LEU A 21 -1.80 1.97 1.75
CA LEU A 21 -1.34 0.60 1.49
C LEU A 21 -2.33 -0.46 1.99
N ASN A 22 -3.00 -0.22 3.13
CA ASN A 22 -4.08 -1.09 3.61
C ASN A 22 -5.25 -1.15 2.62
N GLN A 23 -5.66 0.00 2.06
CA GLN A 23 -6.71 0.05 1.03
C GLN A 23 -6.31 -0.70 -0.23
N ALA A 24 -5.07 -0.53 -0.72
CA ALA A 24 -4.54 -1.31 -1.83
C ALA A 24 -4.61 -2.82 -1.55
N ARG A 25 -4.22 -3.26 -0.35
CA ARG A 25 -4.30 -4.67 0.06
C ARG A 25 -5.74 -5.19 0.15
N ALA A 26 -6.69 -4.33 0.54
CA ALA A 26 -8.11 -4.68 0.57
C ALA A 26 -8.68 -4.92 -0.83
N ILE A 27 -8.38 -4.02 -1.79
CA ILE A 27 -8.76 -4.17 -3.21
C ILE A 27 -8.22 -5.51 -3.76
N VAL A 28 -6.94 -5.80 -3.51
CA VAL A 28 -6.32 -7.06 -3.96
C VAL A 28 -6.98 -8.28 -3.32
N THR A 29 -7.28 -8.20 -2.03
CA THR A 29 -7.94 -9.29 -1.30
C THR A 29 -9.34 -9.58 -1.84
N ALA A 30 -10.12 -8.55 -2.16
CA ALA A 30 -11.43 -8.72 -2.78
C ALA A 30 -11.33 -9.47 -4.12
N ARG A 31 -10.39 -9.08 -4.99
CA ARG A 31 -10.18 -9.75 -6.28
C ARG A 31 -9.66 -11.19 -6.14
N VAL A 32 -8.86 -11.48 -5.12
CA VAL A 32 -8.46 -12.88 -4.82
C VAL A 32 -9.69 -13.74 -4.57
N TYR A 33 -10.63 -13.28 -3.73
CA TYR A 33 -11.85 -14.04 -3.44
C TYR A 33 -12.74 -14.25 -4.68
N GLU A 34 -12.81 -13.26 -5.59
CA GLU A 34 -13.53 -13.40 -6.86
C GLU A 34 -12.92 -14.49 -7.77
N LEU A 35 -11.59 -14.62 -7.74
CA LEU A 35 -10.85 -15.54 -8.61
C LEU A 35 -10.66 -16.94 -8.01
N GLU A 36 -10.76 -17.11 -6.70
CA GLU A 36 -10.46 -18.37 -6.00
C GLU A 36 -11.20 -19.60 -6.58
N GLY A 37 -12.45 -19.44 -7.00
CA GLY A 37 -13.27 -20.51 -7.56
C GLY A 37 -13.20 -20.66 -9.08
N THR A 38 -12.64 -19.67 -9.79
CA THR A 38 -12.71 -19.59 -11.27
C THR A 38 -11.33 -19.62 -11.93
N ASN A 39 -10.34 -19.00 -11.30
CA ASN A 39 -8.96 -18.96 -11.75
C ASN A 39 -7.99 -18.96 -10.54
N PRO A 40 -7.72 -20.14 -9.96
CA PRO A 40 -6.87 -20.27 -8.77
C PRO A 40 -5.42 -19.79 -8.98
N GLU A 41 -4.89 -19.90 -10.20
CA GLU A 41 -3.54 -19.46 -10.55
C GLU A 41 -3.44 -17.92 -10.47
N ALA A 42 -4.40 -17.22 -11.08
CA ALA A 42 -4.46 -15.76 -10.97
C ALA A 42 -4.70 -15.30 -9.52
N ALA A 43 -5.50 -16.04 -8.75
CA ALA A 43 -5.68 -15.77 -7.32
C ALA A 43 -4.36 -15.88 -6.54
N GLU A 44 -3.54 -16.91 -6.79
CA GLU A 44 -2.25 -17.06 -6.11
C GLU A 44 -1.23 -15.98 -6.51
N ALA A 45 -1.21 -15.58 -7.79
CA ALA A 45 -0.39 -14.47 -8.25
C ALA A 45 -0.73 -13.17 -7.49
N LEU A 46 -2.01 -12.91 -7.25
CA LEU A 46 -2.44 -11.76 -6.45
C LEU A 46 -2.11 -11.91 -4.96
N ARG A 47 -2.14 -13.12 -4.39
CA ARG A 47 -1.68 -13.36 -3.01
C ARG A 47 -0.18 -13.05 -2.85
N LEU A 48 0.64 -13.38 -3.84
CA LEU A 48 2.05 -12.98 -3.89
C LEU A 48 2.19 -11.45 -3.88
N ARG A 49 1.54 -10.76 -4.83
CA ARG A 49 1.56 -9.28 -4.90
C ARG A 49 1.08 -8.61 -3.60
N ARG A 50 0.06 -9.19 -2.94
CA ARG A 50 -0.41 -8.71 -1.64
C ARG A 50 0.64 -8.84 -0.53
N ARG A 51 1.48 -9.89 -0.56
CA ARG A 51 2.61 -10.03 0.36
C ARG A 51 3.66 -8.95 0.12
N ASP A 52 3.92 -8.60 -1.14
CA ASP A 52 4.84 -7.52 -1.48
C ASP A 52 4.37 -6.18 -0.91
N LEU A 53 3.05 -5.89 -0.98
CA LEU A 53 2.48 -4.69 -0.34
C LEU A 53 2.67 -4.66 1.18
N ILE A 54 2.62 -5.82 1.86
CA ILE A 54 2.93 -5.92 3.30
C ILE A 54 4.40 -5.60 3.56
N ALA A 55 5.31 -6.10 2.71
CA ALA A 55 6.73 -5.78 2.84
C ALA A 55 6.99 -4.28 2.67
N VAL A 56 6.32 -3.63 1.70
CA VAL A 56 6.37 -2.17 1.53
C VAL A 56 5.83 -1.46 2.78
N GLN A 57 4.65 -1.85 3.29
CA GLN A 57 4.08 -1.27 4.50
C GLN A 57 5.02 -1.38 5.71
N ASN A 58 5.69 -2.52 5.90
CA ASN A 58 6.64 -2.75 6.98
C ASN A 58 7.95 -1.95 6.83
N SER A 59 8.23 -1.44 5.62
CA SER A 59 9.38 -0.56 5.37
C SER A 59 9.10 0.92 5.64
N VAL A 60 7.83 1.30 5.82
CA VAL A 60 7.45 2.69 6.09
C VAL A 60 7.91 3.10 7.48
N ALA A 61 8.70 4.18 7.55
CA ALA A 61 9.22 4.72 8.80
C ALA A 61 8.99 6.23 8.86
N VAL A 62 8.60 6.73 10.03
CA VAL A 62 8.41 8.18 10.27
C VAL A 62 9.71 8.96 10.05
N ALA A 63 10.86 8.32 10.28
CA ALA A 63 12.18 8.89 10.03
C ALA A 63 12.56 8.98 8.54
N ASP A 64 11.72 8.48 7.62
CA ASP A 64 11.90 8.62 6.17
C ASP A 64 10.68 9.29 5.50
N PRO A 65 10.54 10.63 5.67
CA PRO A 65 9.43 11.37 5.06
C PRO A 65 9.42 11.29 3.53
N GLN A 66 10.59 11.17 2.89
CA GLN A 66 10.65 11.14 1.43
C GLN A 66 9.99 9.88 0.87
N THR A 67 10.24 8.72 1.47
CA THR A 67 9.56 7.48 1.10
C THR A 67 8.06 7.53 1.39
N VAL A 68 7.67 8.08 2.54
CA VAL A 68 6.26 8.30 2.90
C VAL A 68 5.53 9.13 1.85
N GLU A 69 6.08 10.28 1.47
CA GLU A 69 5.48 11.17 0.47
C GLU A 69 5.39 10.53 -0.91
N ASN A 70 6.42 9.79 -1.32
CA ASN A 70 6.43 9.06 -2.58
C ASN A 70 5.33 7.99 -2.62
N LEU A 71 5.13 7.26 -1.52
CA LEU A 71 4.07 6.26 -1.41
C LEU A 71 2.69 6.89 -1.50
N ILE A 72 2.46 8.02 -0.82
CA ILE A 72 1.17 8.74 -0.87
C ILE A 72 0.90 9.23 -2.29
N ALA A 73 1.89 9.85 -2.95
CA ALA A 73 1.74 10.37 -4.31
C ALA A 73 1.47 9.25 -5.33
N LEU A 74 2.15 8.12 -5.18
CA LEU A 74 2.00 6.97 -6.08
C LEU A 74 0.67 6.24 -5.88
N TRP A 75 0.36 5.87 -4.64
CA TRP A 75 -0.76 4.98 -4.34
C TRP A 75 -2.07 5.70 -4.05
N GLY A 76 -2.01 6.93 -3.54
CA GLY A 76 -3.19 7.71 -3.16
C GLY A 76 -4.20 7.88 -4.30
N PRO A 77 -3.79 8.23 -5.53
CA PRO A 77 -4.70 8.29 -6.68
C PRO A 77 -5.19 6.91 -7.12
N ARG A 78 -4.37 5.87 -7.00
CA ARG A 78 -4.71 4.49 -7.43
C ARG A 78 -5.82 3.90 -6.58
N VAL A 79 -5.73 4.00 -5.25
CA VAL A 79 -6.72 3.38 -4.35
C VAL A 79 -8.09 4.08 -4.38
N LYS A 80 -8.18 5.28 -4.97
CA LYS A 80 -9.44 6.03 -5.16
C LYS A 80 -10.17 5.67 -6.45
N ASP A 81 -9.50 5.02 -7.40
CA ASP A 81 -10.06 4.63 -8.69
C ASP A 81 -9.64 3.19 -8.97
N GLU A 82 -10.57 2.26 -8.77
CA GLU A 82 -10.29 0.83 -8.93
C GLU A 82 -9.89 0.46 -10.37
N SER A 83 -10.43 1.15 -11.39
CA SER A 83 -10.05 0.88 -12.78
C SER A 83 -8.60 1.26 -13.02
N ARG A 84 -8.19 2.43 -12.51
CA ARG A 84 -6.81 2.88 -12.55
C ARG A 84 -5.89 2.00 -11.71
N PHE A 85 -6.34 1.57 -10.53
CA PHE A 85 -5.60 0.64 -9.68
C PHE A 85 -5.17 -0.57 -10.49
N TRP A 86 -6.12 -1.28 -11.09
CA TRP A 86 -5.82 -2.50 -11.85
C TRP A 86 -5.03 -2.27 -13.12
N ALA A 87 -5.13 -1.10 -13.75
CA ALA A 87 -4.32 -0.75 -14.93
C ALA A 87 -2.83 -0.54 -14.59
N GLU A 88 -2.52 -0.13 -13.36
CA GLU A 88 -1.17 0.24 -12.93
C GLU A 88 -0.55 -0.68 -11.86
N PHE A 89 -1.24 -1.77 -11.49
CA PHE A 89 -0.86 -2.72 -10.44
C PHE A 89 -0.02 -3.89 -10.96
#